data_AF-A0A2Z6S3F4-F1
#
_entry.id   AF-A0A2Z6S3F4-F1
#
_cell.length_a   1.000
_cell.length_b   1.000
_cell.length_c   1.000
_cell.angle_alpha   90.00
_cell.angle_beta   90.00
_cell.angle_gamma   90.00
#
_symmetry.space_group_name_H-M   'P 1'
#
loop_
_entity.id
_entity.type
_entity.pdbx_description
1 polymer ?
#
loop_
_entity_poly.entity_id
_entity_poly.type
_entity_poly.pdbx_seq_one_letter_code
_entity_poly.pdbx_strand_id
1 'polypeptide(L)'
;MVVLNAIPIIFTFFGRSTRKFKGFKTSATVTINNKHQEIKLTDPEIFSPGEIDNPLDWTINPGETPKSSKFSSKLGKFTSQGMITYNIFGQAGENGNPLYLIVTWKVKSNTDGNSLGIDVLECEDPPLKNKTINEMYDLYKEFHKRNAGRKVWPTCNNGAFFIVGGTIDTKRKAKIIITFDHNHENPF
;
A
#
# COMPACT_ATOMS: atom_id res chain seq x y z
N MET A 1 -77.81 -3.66 -0.22
CA MET A 1 -77.00 -3.52 -1.45
C MET A 1 -75.81 -2.66 -1.11
N VAL A 2 -74.64 -3.26 -0.88
CA VAL A 2 -73.42 -2.55 -0.44
C VAL A 2 -72.62 -2.23 -1.70
N VAL A 3 -72.47 -0.94 -2.01
CA VAL A 3 -71.65 -0.47 -3.13
C VAL A 3 -70.21 -0.34 -2.63
N LEU A 4 -69.34 -1.24 -3.06
CA LEU A 4 -67.89 -1.10 -2.89
C LEU A 4 -67.42 0.02 -3.84
N ASN A 5 -67.09 1.18 -3.28
CA ASN A 5 -66.32 2.19 -4.00
C ASN A 5 -64.85 1.74 -4.04
N ALA A 6 -64.43 1.22 -5.19
CA ALA A 6 -63.03 0.95 -5.47
C ALA A 6 -62.28 2.29 -5.65
N ILE A 7 -61.37 2.58 -4.73
CA ILE A 7 -60.44 3.70 -4.84
C ILE A 7 -59.39 3.31 -5.89
N PRO A 8 -59.21 4.06 -6.99
CA PRO A 8 -58.13 3.79 -7.92
C PRO A 8 -56.81 4.22 -7.27
N ILE A 9 -56.03 3.23 -6.82
CA ILE A 9 -54.64 3.45 -6.41
C ILE A 9 -53.84 3.73 -7.67
N ILE A 10 -53.67 5.00 -7.98
CA ILE A 10 -52.73 5.48 -9.00
C ILE A 10 -51.33 5.11 -8.50
N PHE A 11 -50.79 4.00 -9.01
CA PHE A 11 -49.37 3.70 -8.92
C PHE A 11 -48.62 4.75 -9.75
N THR A 12 -48.30 5.88 -9.10
CA THR A 12 -47.26 6.76 -9.60
C THR A 12 -45.97 5.97 -9.52
N PHE A 13 -45.54 5.50 -10.70
CA PHE A 13 -44.26 4.88 -10.94
C PHE A 13 -43.20 5.92 -10.57
N PHE A 14 -42.80 5.96 -9.30
CA PHE A 14 -41.56 6.60 -8.90
C PHE A 14 -40.50 5.94 -9.76
N GLY A 15 -40.02 6.67 -10.76
CA GLY A 15 -38.79 6.35 -11.45
C GLY A 15 -37.73 6.20 -10.38
N ARG A 16 -37.50 4.96 -9.94
CA ARG A 16 -36.34 4.59 -9.15
C ARG A 16 -35.17 4.84 -10.09
N SER A 17 -34.69 6.08 -10.07
CA SER A 17 -33.28 6.35 -10.25
C SER A 17 -32.57 5.43 -9.25
N THR A 18 -32.23 4.23 -9.70
CA THR A 18 -31.09 3.52 -9.15
C THR A 18 -29.92 4.40 -9.51
N ARG A 19 -29.69 5.44 -8.69
CA ARG A 19 -28.33 5.94 -8.47
C ARG A 19 -27.58 4.68 -8.12
N LYS A 20 -26.89 4.08 -9.10
CA LYS A 20 -25.91 3.04 -8.86
C LYS A 20 -25.07 3.61 -7.74
N PHE A 21 -25.23 3.05 -6.54
CA PHE A 21 -24.42 3.43 -5.41
C PHE A 21 -23.02 3.05 -5.86
N LYS A 22 -22.25 4.02 -6.40
CA LYS A 22 -20.82 3.84 -6.62
C LYS A 22 -20.28 3.70 -5.20
N GLY A 23 -20.23 2.46 -4.72
CA GLY A 23 -19.82 2.14 -3.37
C GLY A 23 -18.55 2.92 -3.04
N PHE A 24 -18.49 3.47 -1.83
CA PHE A 24 -17.35 4.24 -1.36
C PHE A 24 -16.10 3.34 -1.36
N LYS A 25 -15.30 3.39 -2.43
CA LYS A 25 -14.06 2.61 -2.59
C LYS A 25 -12.89 3.46 -2.10
N THR A 26 -12.12 2.94 -1.16
CA THR A 26 -10.84 3.52 -0.77
C THR A 26 -9.73 2.94 -1.63
N SER A 27 -8.67 3.71 -1.85
CA SER A 27 -7.53 3.24 -2.63
C SER A 27 -6.23 3.86 -2.17
N ALA A 28 -5.13 3.13 -2.31
CA ALA A 28 -3.78 3.65 -2.20
C ALA A 28 -3.14 3.65 -3.59
N THR A 29 -2.59 4.78 -4.01
CA THR A 29 -1.70 4.87 -5.18
C THR A 29 -0.29 5.02 -4.65
N VAL A 30 0.51 3.95 -4.73
CA VAL A 30 1.87 3.88 -4.23
C VAL A 30 2.83 4.20 -5.35
N THR A 31 3.75 5.13 -5.11
CA THR A 31 4.84 5.49 -6.01
C THR A 31 6.13 5.34 -5.24
N ILE A 32 7.07 4.58 -5.78
CA ILE A 32 8.40 4.42 -5.19
C ILE A 32 9.39 5.15 -6.10
N ASN A 33 10.03 6.18 -5.55
CA ASN A 33 11.02 7.00 -6.22
C ASN A 33 12.41 6.55 -5.78
N ASN A 34 13.14 5.92 -6.69
CA ASN A 34 14.53 5.53 -6.45
C ASN A 34 15.46 6.65 -6.93
N LYS A 35 15.87 7.50 -5.98
CA LYS A 35 16.84 8.58 -6.19
C LYS A 35 18.27 8.18 -5.89
N HIS A 36 18.47 6.98 -5.34
CA HIS A 36 19.81 6.44 -5.16
C HIS A 36 20.50 6.30 -6.52
N GLN A 37 21.83 6.41 -6.57
CA GLN A 37 22.60 6.42 -7.81
C GLN A 37 22.92 5.02 -8.35
N GLU A 38 23.10 4.04 -7.45
CA GLU A 38 23.59 2.70 -7.82
C GLU A 38 22.61 1.56 -7.50
N ILE A 39 22.01 1.58 -6.32
CA ILE A 39 21.16 0.52 -5.79
C ILE A 39 19.81 0.45 -6.52
N LYS A 40 19.41 -0.79 -6.85
CA LYS A 40 18.14 -1.11 -7.49
C LYS A 40 17.20 -1.78 -6.50
N LEU A 41 15.91 -1.63 -6.74
CA LEU A 41 14.88 -2.43 -6.06
C LEU A 41 14.38 -3.49 -7.05
N THR A 42 14.38 -4.78 -6.67
CA THR A 42 14.00 -5.90 -7.54
C THR A 42 13.01 -6.85 -6.89
N ASP A 43 12.43 -7.73 -7.70
CA ASP A 43 11.69 -8.92 -7.29
C ASP A 43 10.56 -8.62 -6.29
N PRO A 44 9.58 -7.77 -6.67
CA PRO A 44 8.54 -7.36 -5.75
C PRO A 44 7.61 -8.50 -5.36
N GLU A 45 7.22 -8.53 -4.09
CA GLU A 45 6.08 -9.32 -3.65
C GLU A 45 4.98 -8.41 -3.09
N ILE A 46 3.74 -8.89 -3.18
CA ILE A 46 2.58 -8.11 -2.75
C ILE A 46 1.58 -8.94 -1.98
N PHE A 47 1.12 -8.35 -0.88
CA PHE A 47 -0.12 -8.73 -0.23
C PHE A 47 -1.11 -7.57 -0.34
N SER A 48 -2.23 -7.78 -1.05
CA SER A 48 -3.38 -6.89 -0.95
C SER A 48 -4.68 -7.69 -1.06
N PRO A 49 -5.59 -7.61 -0.07
CA PRO A 49 -6.89 -8.28 -0.15
C PRO A 49 -7.85 -7.59 -1.14
N GLY A 50 -7.44 -6.45 -1.71
CA GLY A 50 -8.19 -5.60 -2.63
C GLY A 50 -8.06 -5.99 -4.11
N GLU A 51 -8.40 -5.04 -4.97
CA GLU A 51 -8.11 -5.07 -6.41
C GLU A 51 -6.81 -4.30 -6.69
N ILE A 52 -6.04 -4.80 -7.66
CA ILE A 52 -4.79 -4.21 -8.13
C ILE A 52 -5.04 -3.71 -9.56
N ASP A 53 -4.98 -2.40 -9.78
CA ASP A 53 -5.28 -1.82 -11.10
C ASP A 53 -4.06 -1.94 -12.03
N ASN A 54 -2.86 -1.62 -11.52
CA ASN A 54 -1.60 -1.71 -12.25
C ASN A 54 -0.61 -2.59 -11.45
N PRO A 55 0.15 -3.47 -12.10
CA PRO A 55 1.17 -4.28 -11.43
C PRO A 55 2.30 -3.41 -10.86
N LEU A 56 3.09 -4.01 -9.97
CA LEU A 56 4.35 -3.42 -9.50
C LEU A 56 5.40 -3.55 -10.61
N ASP A 57 6.28 -2.55 -10.72
CA ASP A 57 7.45 -2.69 -11.59
C ASP A 57 8.37 -3.77 -11.03
N TRP A 58 8.79 -4.71 -11.87
CA TRP A 58 9.69 -5.81 -11.46
C TRP A 58 11.04 -5.30 -10.95
N THR A 59 11.51 -4.21 -11.55
CA THR A 59 12.75 -3.53 -11.17
C THR A 59 12.51 -2.03 -11.17
N ILE A 60 13.04 -1.33 -10.16
CA ILE A 60 13.07 0.13 -10.10
C ILE A 60 14.53 0.57 -10.12
N ASN A 61 15.01 1.07 -11.26
CA ASN A 61 16.41 1.51 -11.36
C ASN A 61 16.61 2.92 -10.78
N PRO A 62 17.84 3.24 -10.35
CA PRO A 62 18.30 4.60 -10.08
C PRO A 62 17.86 5.64 -11.11
N GLY A 63 17.26 6.74 -10.66
CA GLY A 63 16.98 7.92 -11.48
C GLY A 63 15.90 7.76 -12.54
N GLU A 64 15.23 6.61 -12.61
CA GLU A 64 14.10 6.41 -13.50
C GLU A 64 12.87 7.22 -13.08
N THR A 65 12.02 7.56 -14.05
CA THR A 65 10.74 8.21 -13.76
C THR A 65 9.87 7.24 -12.94
N PRO A 66 9.46 7.61 -11.71
CA PRO A 66 8.69 6.72 -10.85
C PRO A 66 7.33 6.38 -11.46
N LYS A 67 6.98 5.09 -11.48
CA LYS A 67 5.62 4.65 -11.81
C LYS A 67 4.82 4.41 -10.54
N SER A 68 3.49 4.43 -10.70
CA SER A 68 2.56 4.25 -9.61
C SER A 68 1.71 3.00 -9.78
N SER A 69 1.59 2.23 -8.70
CA SER A 69 0.68 1.09 -8.62
C SER A 69 -0.49 1.43 -7.70
N LYS A 70 -1.70 1.02 -8.09
CA LYS A 70 -2.94 1.39 -7.40
C LYS A 70 -3.66 0.18 -6.84
N PHE A 71 -3.99 0.27 -5.55
CA PHE A 71 -4.58 -0.79 -4.74
C PHE A 71 -5.92 -0.30 -4.17
N SER A 72 -7.01 -0.88 -4.63
CA SER A 72 -8.35 -0.46 -4.26
C SER A 72 -9.03 -1.48 -3.34
N SER A 73 -9.85 -1.03 -2.38
CA SER A 73 -10.62 -1.95 -1.54
C SER A 73 -11.60 -2.78 -2.39
N LYS A 74 -11.86 -4.02 -2.00
CA LYS A 74 -12.95 -4.81 -2.61
C LYS A 74 -14.30 -4.10 -2.43
N LEU A 75 -15.23 -4.34 -3.35
CA LEU A 75 -16.60 -3.83 -3.23
C LEU A 75 -17.21 -4.23 -1.86
N GLY A 76 -17.80 -3.26 -1.17
CA GLY A 76 -18.37 -3.47 0.19
C GLY A 76 -17.35 -3.38 1.33
N LYS A 77 -16.05 -3.24 1.05
CA LYS A 77 -15.01 -2.95 2.05
C LYS A 77 -14.61 -1.48 1.97
N PHE A 78 -14.45 -0.85 3.13
CA PHE A 78 -14.15 0.58 3.27
C PHE A 78 -12.67 0.88 3.55
N THR A 79 -11.82 -0.14 3.54
CA THR A 79 -10.38 0.00 3.84
C THR A 79 -9.57 -0.63 2.72
N SER A 80 -8.68 0.15 2.11
CA SER A 80 -7.59 -0.38 1.27
C SER A 80 -6.39 -0.59 2.17
N GLN A 81 -5.82 -1.77 2.14
CA GLN A 81 -4.65 -2.10 2.93
C GLN A 81 -3.78 -3.08 2.16
N GLY A 82 -2.53 -3.18 2.55
CA GLY A 82 -1.61 -4.12 1.94
C GLY A 82 -0.18 -3.88 2.35
N MET A 83 0.67 -4.70 1.75
CA MET A 83 2.10 -4.69 1.90
C MET A 83 2.76 -4.96 0.54
N ILE A 84 3.83 -4.23 0.26
CA ILE A 84 4.73 -4.48 -0.85
C ILE A 84 6.11 -4.72 -0.25
N THR A 85 6.84 -5.67 -0.81
CA THR A 85 8.26 -5.88 -0.52
C THR A 85 9.07 -5.74 -1.78
N TYR A 86 10.33 -5.31 -1.66
CA TYR A 86 11.32 -5.29 -2.74
C TYR A 86 12.66 -5.73 -2.18
N ASN A 87 13.39 -6.56 -2.91
CA ASN A 87 14.80 -6.83 -2.63
C ASN A 87 15.62 -5.56 -2.91
N ILE A 88 16.50 -5.19 -1.98
CA ILE A 88 17.45 -4.08 -2.15
C ILE A 88 18.73 -4.68 -2.74
N PHE A 89 18.80 -4.68 -4.07
CA PHE A 89 19.77 -5.48 -4.80
C PHE A 89 21.22 -5.14 -4.41
N GLY A 90 22.00 -6.19 -4.12
CA GLY A 90 23.40 -6.07 -3.73
C GLY A 90 23.63 -5.56 -2.30
N GLN A 91 22.57 -5.41 -1.50
CA GLN A 91 22.68 -5.04 -0.09
C GLN A 91 22.36 -6.23 0.81
N ALA A 92 23.17 -6.40 1.85
CA ALA A 92 23.02 -7.45 2.85
C ALA A 92 23.04 -6.84 4.25
N GLY A 93 22.36 -7.50 5.19
CA GLY A 93 22.43 -7.12 6.61
C GLY A 93 23.65 -7.72 7.32
N GLU A 94 23.67 -7.60 8.64
CA GLU A 94 24.78 -8.05 9.48
C GLU A 94 25.02 -9.56 9.41
N ASN A 95 23.98 -10.34 9.12
CA ASN A 95 24.07 -11.79 8.98
C ASN A 95 24.39 -12.23 7.54
N GLY A 96 24.64 -11.28 6.63
CA GLY A 96 24.96 -11.54 5.23
C GLY A 96 23.75 -11.93 4.36
N ASN A 97 22.54 -11.84 4.90
CA ASN A 97 21.32 -12.12 4.17
C ASN A 97 20.81 -10.88 3.42
N PRO A 98 20.08 -11.04 2.30
CA PRO A 98 19.54 -9.92 1.55
C PRO A 98 18.65 -8.99 2.39
N LEU A 99 18.74 -7.68 2.10
CA LEU A 99 17.84 -6.68 2.67
C LEU A 99 16.59 -6.49 1.80
N TYR A 100 15.43 -6.41 2.44
CA TYR A 100 14.16 -6.14 1.79
C TYR A 100 13.54 -4.84 2.30
N LEU A 101 13.18 -3.96 1.38
CA LEU A 101 12.29 -2.83 1.64
C LEU A 101 10.88 -3.36 1.85
N ILE A 102 10.22 -2.96 2.94
CA ILE A 102 8.84 -3.32 3.26
C ILE A 102 8.01 -2.05 3.36
N VAL A 103 6.93 -1.96 2.59
CA VAL A 103 5.99 -0.82 2.61
C VAL A 103 4.60 -1.34 2.92
N THR A 104 4.00 -0.89 4.02
CA THR A 104 2.65 -1.25 4.45
C THR A 104 1.74 -0.03 4.50
N TRP A 105 0.48 -0.19 4.11
CA TRP A 105 -0.49 0.90 4.18
C TRP A 105 -1.84 0.45 4.69
N LYS A 106 -2.59 1.44 5.21
CA LYS A 106 -4.01 1.33 5.52
C LYS A 106 -4.68 2.67 5.21
N VAL A 107 -5.60 2.66 4.26
CA VAL A 107 -6.40 3.81 3.84
C VAL A 107 -7.83 3.58 4.24
N LYS A 108 -8.37 4.44 5.10
CA LYS A 108 -9.74 4.32 5.63
C LYS A 108 -10.69 5.28 4.91
N SER A 109 -11.98 5.04 5.09
CA SER A 109 -13.03 5.92 4.55
C SER A 109 -13.18 7.23 5.36
N ASN A 110 -12.69 7.30 6.59
CA ASN A 110 -12.62 8.56 7.33
C ASN A 110 -11.32 9.32 7.04
N THR A 111 -11.36 10.65 7.10
CA THR A 111 -10.26 11.54 6.69
C THR A 111 -9.01 11.44 7.58
N ASP A 112 -9.12 10.99 8.83
CA ASP A 112 -7.99 10.98 9.78
C ASP A 112 -7.51 9.57 10.14
N GLY A 113 -7.69 8.63 9.22
CA GLY A 113 -7.50 7.21 9.48
C GLY A 113 -6.33 6.54 8.77
N ASN A 114 -5.65 7.26 7.89
CA ASN A 114 -4.63 6.72 7.00
C ASN A 114 -3.31 6.49 7.74
N SER A 115 -2.66 5.37 7.48
CA SER A 115 -1.36 5.05 8.05
C SER A 115 -0.44 4.38 7.03
N LEU A 116 0.84 4.69 7.15
CA LEU A 116 1.94 4.17 6.34
C LEU A 116 3.00 3.66 7.31
N GLY A 117 3.50 2.44 7.06
CA GLY A 117 4.68 1.89 7.71
C GLY A 117 5.72 1.53 6.66
N ILE A 118 6.97 1.88 6.92
CA ILE A 118 8.12 1.55 6.08
C ILE A 118 9.12 0.84 6.99
N ASP A 119 9.67 -0.27 6.53
CA ASP A 119 10.71 -1.02 7.21
C ASP A 119 11.77 -1.50 6.21
N VAL A 120 12.93 -1.87 6.74
CA VAL A 120 13.97 -2.58 6.01
C VAL A 120 14.38 -3.76 6.85
N LEU A 121 14.31 -4.97 6.28
CA LEU A 121 14.52 -6.19 7.04
C LEU A 121 15.45 -7.14 6.31
N GLU A 122 16.36 -7.74 7.06
CA GLU A 122 17.25 -8.80 6.61
C GLU A 122 16.52 -10.15 6.62
N CYS A 123 16.39 -10.80 5.47
CA CYS A 123 15.78 -12.13 5.34
C CYS A 123 16.59 -13.04 4.42
N GLU A 124 16.66 -14.33 4.74
CA GLU A 124 17.19 -15.35 3.82
C GLU A 124 16.36 -15.44 2.53
N ASP A 125 15.03 -15.36 2.66
CA ASP A 125 14.07 -15.45 1.58
C ASP A 125 13.16 -14.21 1.53
N PRO A 126 12.57 -13.87 0.36
CA PRO A 126 11.58 -12.80 0.28
C PRO A 126 10.45 -12.96 1.34
N PRO A 127 10.04 -11.88 2.03
CA PRO A 127 9.18 -12.00 3.21
C PRO A 127 7.83 -12.69 2.99
N LEU A 128 7.29 -12.65 1.77
CA LEU A 128 6.01 -13.24 1.42
C LEU A 128 6.13 -14.57 0.68
N LYS A 129 7.36 -15.04 0.41
CA LYS A 129 7.62 -16.29 -0.29
C LYS A 129 6.97 -17.47 0.43
N ASN A 130 6.24 -18.27 -0.34
CA ASN A 130 5.56 -19.48 0.12
C ASN A 130 4.56 -19.27 1.27
N LYS A 131 4.08 -18.03 1.52
CA LYS A 131 3.10 -17.74 2.56
C LYS A 131 1.67 -17.92 2.05
N THR A 132 0.80 -18.43 2.90
CA THR A 132 -0.65 -18.41 2.69
C THR A 132 -1.21 -16.99 2.88
N ILE A 133 -2.42 -16.73 2.37
CA ILE A 133 -3.09 -15.42 2.52
C ILE A 133 -3.21 -15.01 4.00
N ASN A 134 -3.43 -15.96 4.91
CA ASN A 134 -3.55 -15.68 6.34
C ASN A 134 -2.20 -15.29 6.95
N GLU A 135 -1.13 -16.02 6.62
CA GLU A 135 0.23 -15.68 7.07
C GLU A 135 0.69 -14.32 6.51
N MET A 136 0.41 -14.04 5.23
CA MET A 136 0.69 -12.72 4.65
C MET A 136 -0.08 -11.61 5.38
N TYR A 137 -1.32 -11.86 5.77
CA TYR A 137 -2.12 -10.90 6.54
C TYR A 137 -1.57 -10.69 7.96
N ASP A 138 -1.10 -11.74 8.61
CA ASP A 138 -0.48 -11.67 9.94
C ASP A 138 0.84 -10.89 9.88
N LEU A 139 1.70 -11.16 8.90
CA LEU A 139 2.92 -10.39 8.64
C LEU A 139 2.62 -8.92 8.36
N TYR A 140 1.63 -8.63 7.51
CA TYR A 140 1.18 -7.25 7.27
C TYR A 140 0.80 -6.56 8.59
N LYS A 141 0.01 -7.21 9.46
CA LYS A 141 -0.39 -6.60 10.74
C LYS A 141 0.82 -6.34 11.64
N GLU A 142 1.77 -7.27 11.69
CA GLU A 142 2.99 -7.13 12.48
C GLU A 142 3.82 -5.92 12.00
N PHE A 143 4.21 -5.90 10.72
CA PHE A 143 5.03 -4.84 10.16
C PHE A 143 4.33 -3.49 10.19
N HIS A 144 3.02 -3.47 9.91
CA HIS A 144 2.26 -2.24 9.96
C HIS A 144 2.16 -1.70 11.39
N LYS A 145 1.93 -2.54 12.40
CA LYS A 145 1.90 -2.10 13.80
C LYS A 145 3.25 -1.57 14.28
N ARG A 146 4.35 -2.20 13.86
CA ARG A 146 5.72 -1.81 14.24
C ARG A 146 6.11 -0.42 13.73
N ASN A 147 5.68 -0.07 12.52
CA ASN A 147 6.20 1.09 11.79
C ASN A 147 5.16 2.14 11.41
N ALA A 148 3.86 1.87 11.57
CA ALA A 148 2.82 2.85 11.28
C ALA A 148 2.96 4.08 12.19
N GLY A 149 3.09 5.25 11.57
CA GLY A 149 3.16 6.54 12.29
C GLY A 149 4.56 6.92 12.77
N ARG A 150 5.61 6.17 12.40
CA ARG A 150 7.00 6.64 12.57
C ARG A 150 7.26 7.87 11.69
N LYS A 151 7.95 8.86 12.26
CA LYS A 151 8.41 10.06 11.55
C LYS A 151 9.86 9.95 11.07
N VAL A 152 10.63 9.07 11.71
CA VAL A 152 12.03 8.75 11.38
C VAL A 152 12.07 7.28 11.01
N TRP A 153 12.71 7.00 9.89
CA TRP A 153 12.72 5.68 9.27
C TRP A 153 14.03 4.95 9.61
N PRO A 154 14.02 3.62 9.65
CA PRO A 154 15.05 2.83 10.34
C PRO A 154 16.47 2.98 9.79
N THR A 155 16.67 3.54 8.58
CA THR A 155 17.97 3.55 7.92
C THR A 155 18.81 4.81 8.14
N CYS A 156 18.27 5.87 8.74
CA CYS A 156 19.06 7.10 8.99
C CYS A 156 20.28 6.86 9.90
N ASN A 157 20.23 5.89 10.82
CA ASN A 157 21.25 5.73 11.87
C ASN A 157 22.03 4.40 11.82
N ASN A 158 21.76 3.53 10.85
CA ASN A 158 22.26 2.15 10.86
C ASN A 158 23.47 1.92 9.95
N GLY A 159 24.13 2.97 9.46
CA GLY A 159 25.31 2.84 8.59
C GLY A 159 25.01 2.25 7.20
N ALA A 160 23.73 2.20 6.80
CA ALA A 160 23.35 1.81 5.44
C ALA A 160 23.74 2.91 4.44
N PHE A 161 24.11 2.54 3.21
CA PHE A 161 24.42 3.49 2.12
C PHE A 161 23.17 4.19 1.56
N PHE A 162 21.99 3.85 2.07
CA PHE A 162 20.72 4.39 1.60
C PHE A 162 19.82 4.80 2.78
N ILE A 163 18.95 5.76 2.53
CA ILE A 163 17.84 6.14 3.41
C ILE A 163 16.52 5.88 2.71
N VAL A 164 15.49 5.56 3.49
CA VAL A 164 14.13 5.40 2.96
C VAL A 164 13.19 6.28 3.74
N GLY A 165 12.32 7.01 3.05
CA GLY A 165 11.22 7.70 3.69
C GLY A 165 9.95 7.68 2.87
N GLY A 166 8.85 8.11 3.47
CA GLY A 166 7.62 8.23 2.70
C GLY A 166 6.54 9.05 3.37
N THR A 167 5.53 9.35 2.56
CA THR A 167 4.37 10.16 2.93
C THR A 167 3.10 9.48 2.45
N ILE A 168 2.01 9.74 3.18
CA ILE A 168 0.66 9.33 2.82
C ILE A 168 -0.27 10.52 3.05
N ASP A 169 -1.11 10.85 2.06
CA ASP A 169 -2.13 11.89 2.26
C ASP A 169 -3.35 11.37 3.04
N THR A 170 -4.20 12.28 3.50
CA THR A 170 -5.40 11.99 4.31
C THR A 170 -6.65 11.62 3.49
N LYS A 171 -6.52 11.49 2.17
CA LYS A 171 -7.67 11.27 1.28
C LYS A 171 -8.06 9.79 1.28
N ARG A 172 -9.33 9.53 0.96
CA ARG A 172 -9.86 8.17 0.71
C ARG A 172 -9.21 7.48 -0.49
N LYS A 173 -8.78 8.27 -1.46
CA LYS A 173 -7.94 7.85 -2.59
C LYS A 173 -6.54 8.39 -2.33
N ALA A 174 -5.85 7.74 -1.40
CA ALA A 174 -4.60 8.23 -0.87
C ALA A 174 -3.49 8.12 -1.91
N LYS A 175 -2.65 9.15 -1.98
CA LYS A 175 -1.34 9.07 -2.62
C LYS A 175 -0.29 8.72 -1.57
N ILE A 176 0.53 7.72 -1.89
CA ILE A 176 1.67 7.29 -1.10
C ILE A 176 2.92 7.50 -1.96
N ILE A 177 3.88 8.23 -1.42
CA ILE A 177 5.18 8.46 -2.07
C ILE A 177 6.25 7.91 -1.14
N ILE A 178 7.01 6.93 -1.63
CA ILE A 178 8.19 6.38 -0.99
C ILE A 178 9.40 6.95 -1.73
N THR A 179 10.39 7.44 -1.00
CA THR A 179 11.66 7.90 -1.55
C THR A 179 12.76 7.03 -0.99
N PHE A 180 13.49 6.38 -1.88
CA PHE A 180 14.70 5.63 -1.60
C PHE A 180 15.86 6.48 -2.11
N ASP A 181 16.75 6.91 -1.22
CA ASP A 181 17.77 7.92 -1.52
C ASP A 181 19.13 7.51 -0.96
N HIS A 182 20.17 8.22 -1.35
CA HIS A 182 21.52 8.01 -0.82
C HIS A 182 21.62 8.48 0.63
N ASN A 183 22.33 7.71 1.46
CA ASN A 183 22.62 8.15 2.83
C ASN A 183 23.85 9.05 2.85
N HIS A 184 23.67 10.35 2.62
CA HIS A 184 24.76 11.33 2.62
C HIS A 184 25.43 11.52 4.00
N GLU A 185 24.82 11.02 5.08
CA GLU A 185 25.43 11.04 6.42
C GLU A 185 26.38 9.85 6.65
N ASN A 186 26.39 8.87 5.73
CA ASN A 186 27.36 7.79 5.74
C ASN A 186 28.64 8.23 5.01
N PRO A 187 29.79 8.36 5.69
CA PRO A 187 31.02 8.88 5.10
C PRO A 187 31.83 7.84 4.30
N PHE A 188 31.33 6.61 4.19
CA PHE A 188 31.98 5.49 3.52
C PHE A 188 31.40 5.23 2.13
#